data_AF-A0A8S3H700-F1
#
_entry.id   AF-A0A8S3H700-F1
#
_cell.length_a   1.000
_cell.length_b   1.000
_cell.length_c   1.000
_cell.angle_alpha   90.00
_cell.angle_beta   90.00
_cell.angle_gamma   90.00
#
_symmetry.space_group_name_H-M   'P 1'
#
loop_
_entity.id
_entity.type
_entity.pdbx_description
1 polymer ?
#
loop_
_entity_poly.entity_id
_entity_poly.type
_entity_poly.pdbx_seq_one_letter_code
_entity_poly.pdbx_strand_id
1 'polypeptide(L)'
;HFDKVAITGRSQAVEILLRLTASEMSEAQRRIHIGLSADDRRFHLNIIKMLSCLLAEYIIRFDNDQANKSSDFDMPAPKKGKKAKEAESGGKSTVTSDTLRDKCLKGLSDILRSHIKPLWDSSIIDEQFVKCVTKPCYHLIRRQDIAKNPIVKESLPLILTIMINKFEHAREASIQFIQAVKLYDSNSSLLITVLNSLLIDYQDTSLAIELLKEICETNFVVTQADNTSAKTMATFIVDMARLDPHIIRTHIDQISDLLTAELANYEIS
;
A
#
# COMPACT_ATOMS: atom_id res chain seq x y z
N HIS A 1 21.86 -11.97 4.85
CA HIS A 1 22.95 -11.01 5.18
C HIS A 1 22.43 -9.72 5.80
N PHE A 2 21.32 -9.13 5.33
CA PHE A 2 20.72 -7.92 5.92
C PHE A 2 20.58 -7.96 7.45
N ASP A 3 20.07 -9.06 8.00
CA ASP A 3 19.84 -9.20 9.45
C ASP A 3 21.14 -9.24 10.26
N LYS A 4 22.27 -9.54 9.62
CA LYS A 4 23.61 -9.54 10.23
C LYS A 4 24.24 -8.15 10.31
N VAL A 5 23.69 -7.15 9.60
CA VAL A 5 24.20 -5.77 9.60
C VAL A 5 23.59 -5.01 10.77
N ALA A 6 24.39 -4.25 11.52
CA ALA A 6 23.89 -3.41 12.61
C ALA A 6 22.90 -2.33 12.11
N ILE A 7 21.92 -1.96 12.93
CA ILE A 7 20.89 -0.96 12.56
C ILE A 7 21.48 0.40 12.16
N THR A 8 22.64 0.77 12.70
CA THR A 8 23.40 1.96 12.31
C THR A 8 23.88 1.88 10.87
N GLY A 9 24.44 0.74 10.45
CA GLY A 9 24.83 0.50 9.06
C GLY A 9 23.64 0.47 8.11
N ARG A 10 22.52 -0.12 8.54
CA ARG A 10 21.25 -0.09 7.77
C ARG A 10 20.74 1.34 7.59
N SER A 11 20.80 2.16 8.65
CA SER A 11 20.41 3.58 8.59
C SER A 11 21.26 4.37 7.60
N GLN A 12 22.58 4.20 7.63
CA GLN A 12 23.49 4.85 6.69
C GLN A 12 23.19 4.46 5.24
N ALA A 13 22.91 3.18 4.99
CA ALA A 13 22.54 2.71 3.66
C ALA A 13 21.23 3.37 3.16
N VAL A 14 20.21 3.48 4.02
CA VAL A 14 18.95 4.16 3.70
C VAL A 14 19.19 5.65 3.42
N GLU A 15 20.02 6.32 4.22
CA GLU A 15 20.34 7.73 4.01
C GLU A 15 21.05 7.99 2.68
N ILE A 16 22.01 7.13 2.33
CA ILE A 16 22.68 7.19 1.02
C ILE A 16 21.65 6.96 -0.09
N LEU A 17 20.80 5.95 0.04
CA LEU A 17 19.78 5.63 -0.96
C LEU A 17 18.83 6.81 -1.18
N LEU A 18 18.33 7.44 -0.11
CA LEU A 18 17.43 8.59 -0.22
C LEU A 18 18.10 9.82 -0.83
N ARG A 19 19.39 10.06 -0.53
CA ARG A 19 20.16 11.13 -1.18
C ARG A 19 20.35 10.88 -2.66
N LEU A 20 20.68 9.65 -3.05
CA LEU A 20 20.81 9.26 -4.46
C LEU A 20 19.48 9.43 -5.19
N THR A 21 18.37 8.98 -4.58
CA THR A 21 17.03 9.23 -5.09
C THR A 21 16.80 10.72 -5.31
N ALA A 22 16.97 11.58 -4.30
CA ALA A 22 16.71 13.01 -4.45
C ALA A 22 17.57 13.66 -5.55
N SER A 23 18.85 13.28 -5.65
CA SER A 23 19.77 13.76 -6.68
C SER A 23 19.34 13.35 -8.08
N GLU A 24 19.05 12.06 -8.28
CA GLU A 24 18.66 11.51 -9.59
C GLU A 24 17.32 12.04 -10.05
N MET A 25 16.36 12.21 -9.14
CA MET A 25 15.06 12.79 -9.45
C MET A 25 15.19 14.23 -9.93
N SER A 26 16.05 15.03 -9.27
CA SER A 26 16.33 16.41 -9.65
C SER A 26 17.00 16.48 -11.03
N GLU A 27 17.98 15.61 -11.29
CA GLU A 27 18.67 15.58 -12.57
C GLU A 27 17.75 15.10 -13.70
N ALA A 28 17.00 14.01 -13.50
CA ALA A 28 16.07 13.50 -14.48
C ALA A 28 15.02 14.55 -14.86
N GLN A 29 14.48 15.30 -13.89
CA GLN A 29 13.55 16.40 -14.16
C GLN A 29 14.18 17.52 -14.98
N ARG A 30 15.43 17.92 -14.69
CA ARG A 30 16.15 18.90 -15.51
C ARG A 30 16.31 18.42 -16.94
N ARG A 31 16.68 17.14 -17.14
CA ARG A 31 16.84 16.54 -18.46
C ARG A 31 15.51 16.44 -19.22
N ILE A 32 14.41 16.14 -18.52
CA ILE A 32 13.05 16.16 -19.10
C ILE A 32 12.73 17.54 -19.67
N HIS A 33 13.09 18.61 -18.95
CA HIS A 33 12.81 19.97 -19.40
C HIS A 33 13.63 20.38 -20.64
N ILE A 34 14.89 19.96 -20.72
CA ILE A 34 15.81 20.35 -21.81
C ILE A 34 15.63 19.44 -23.06
N GLY A 35 14.98 18.28 -22.90
CA GLY A 35 14.80 17.26 -23.92
C GLY A 35 15.81 16.12 -23.77
N LEU A 36 15.35 14.88 -23.90
CA LEU A 36 16.19 13.68 -23.78
C LEU A 36 16.31 12.91 -25.09
N SER A 37 17.51 12.38 -25.33
CA SER A 37 17.70 11.25 -26.24
C SER A 37 17.02 9.98 -25.70
N ALA A 38 16.83 8.97 -26.55
CA ALA A 38 16.28 7.68 -26.11
C ALA A 38 17.19 6.98 -25.09
N ASP A 39 18.52 7.08 -25.28
CA ASP A 39 19.50 6.44 -24.41
C ASP A 39 19.57 7.12 -23.04
N ASP A 40 19.58 8.46 -22.99
CA ASP A 40 19.56 9.21 -21.73
C ASP A 40 18.28 8.93 -20.94
N ARG A 41 17.14 8.89 -21.65
CA ARG A 41 15.85 8.55 -21.04
C ARG A 41 15.88 7.18 -20.40
N ARG A 42 16.39 6.17 -21.12
CA ARG A 42 16.53 4.81 -20.63
C ARG A 42 17.50 4.72 -19.45
N PHE A 43 18.59 5.48 -19.48
CA PHE A 43 19.57 5.55 -18.40
C PHE A 43 18.93 6.02 -17.09
N HIS A 44 18.28 7.19 -17.10
CA HIS A 44 17.61 7.71 -15.90
C HIS A 44 16.44 6.84 -15.45
N LEU A 45 15.65 6.32 -16.39
CA LEU A 45 14.55 5.40 -16.09
C LEU A 45 15.03 4.16 -15.33
N ASN A 46 16.12 3.54 -15.79
CA ASN A 46 16.68 2.34 -15.17
C ASN A 46 17.16 2.63 -13.74
N ILE A 47 17.84 3.75 -13.53
CA ILE A 47 18.29 4.17 -12.19
C ILE A 47 17.10 4.34 -11.26
N ILE A 48 16.07 5.07 -11.69
CA ILE A 48 14.86 5.28 -10.88
C ILE A 48 14.17 3.95 -10.56
N LYS A 49 14.04 3.04 -11.53
CA LYS A 49 13.48 1.70 -11.30
C LYS A 49 14.28 0.94 -10.23
N MET A 50 15.62 0.94 -10.34
CA MET A 50 16.49 0.29 -9.36
C MET A 50 16.33 0.91 -7.96
N LEU A 51 16.32 2.24 -7.86
CA LEU A 51 16.17 2.95 -6.58
C LEU A 51 14.81 2.67 -5.94
N SER A 52 13.71 2.76 -6.70
CA SER A 52 12.36 2.42 -6.24
C SER A 52 12.29 1.00 -5.72
N CYS A 53 12.89 0.05 -6.45
CA CYS A 53 12.90 -1.35 -6.05
C CYS A 53 13.72 -1.62 -4.78
N LEU A 54 14.85 -0.93 -4.61
CA LEU A 54 15.63 -1.02 -3.38
C LEU A 54 14.87 -0.45 -2.19
N LEU A 55 14.19 0.69 -2.36
CA LEU A 55 13.32 1.26 -1.33
C LEU A 55 12.19 0.31 -0.96
N ALA A 56 11.50 -0.27 -1.96
CA ALA A 56 10.44 -1.25 -1.77
C ALA A 56 10.91 -2.49 -0.99
N GLU A 57 12.07 -3.03 -1.34
CA GLU A 57 12.65 -4.17 -0.64
C GLU A 57 13.03 -3.82 0.80
N TYR A 58 13.59 -2.64 1.05
CA TYR A 58 13.91 -2.19 2.41
C TYR A 58 12.66 -2.03 3.28
N ILE A 59 11.55 -1.52 2.74
CA ILE A 59 10.28 -1.42 3.46
C ILE A 59 9.86 -2.78 4.01
N ILE A 60 9.88 -3.83 3.18
CA ILE A 60 9.50 -5.19 3.58
C ILE A 60 10.46 -5.73 4.64
N ARG A 61 11.76 -5.54 4.44
CA ARG A 61 12.78 -6.06 5.38
C ARG A 61 12.70 -5.41 6.75
N PHE A 62 12.51 -4.09 6.81
CA PHE A 62 12.37 -3.39 8.09
C PHE A 62 11.07 -3.74 8.79
N ASP A 63 9.98 -3.95 8.06
CA ASP A 63 8.72 -4.40 8.64
C ASP A 63 8.79 -5.82 9.20
N ASN A 64 9.47 -6.73 8.50
CA ASN A 64 9.70 -8.11 8.97
C ASN A 64 10.65 -8.17 10.18
N ASP A 65 11.70 -7.35 10.21
CA ASP A 65 12.62 -7.24 11.36
C ASP A 65 11.88 -6.84 12.64
N GLN A 66 10.80 -6.06 12.55
CA GLN A 66 9.95 -5.74 13.70
C GLN A 66 9.00 -6.88 14.06
N ALA A 67 8.34 -7.49 13.08
CA ALA A 67 7.43 -8.61 13.32
C ALA A 67 8.11 -9.74 14.11
N ASN A 68 9.36 -10.06 13.74
CA ASN A 68 10.16 -11.07 14.41
C ASN A 68 10.54 -10.68 15.85
N LYS A 69 10.76 -9.38 16.11
CA LYS A 69 11.03 -8.89 17.48
C LYS A 69 9.77 -8.95 18.34
N SER A 70 8.60 -8.64 17.80
CA SER A 70 7.34 -8.76 18.55
C SER A 70 7.00 -10.20 18.91
N SER A 71 7.31 -11.19 18.06
CA SER A 71 7.04 -12.60 18.37
C SER A 71 7.98 -13.19 19.43
N ASP A 72 9.19 -12.65 19.60
CA ASP A 72 10.13 -13.07 20.65
C ASP A 72 9.72 -12.60 22.06
N PHE A 73 8.84 -11.58 22.16
CA PHE A 73 8.33 -11.09 23.46
C PHE A 73 7.10 -11.85 23.98
N ASP A 74 6.46 -12.70 23.17
CA ASP A 74 5.25 -13.46 23.55
C ASP A 74 5.53 -14.86 24.12
N MET A 75 6.78 -15.20 24.42
CA MET A 75 7.07 -16.37 25.25
C MET A 75 6.86 -16.04 26.74
N PRO A 76 6.12 -16.86 27.53
CA PRO A 76 5.94 -16.59 28.95
C PRO A 76 7.28 -16.75 29.66
N ALA A 77 7.94 -15.64 29.97
CA ALA A 77 9.07 -15.64 30.88
C ALA A 77 8.61 -16.12 32.27
N PRO A 78 9.38 -16.97 32.96
CA PRO A 78 9.02 -17.43 34.28
C PRO A 78 9.03 -16.25 35.26
N LYS A 79 7.90 -16.06 35.95
CA LYS A 79 7.68 -15.02 36.96
C LYS A 79 8.84 -14.97 37.97
N LYS A 80 9.64 -13.90 37.95
CA LYS A 80 10.42 -13.44 39.11
C LYS A 80 10.43 -11.91 39.23
N GLY A 81 9.57 -11.42 40.12
CA GLY A 81 9.79 -10.36 41.10
C GLY A 81 10.40 -9.00 40.70
N LYS A 82 9.56 -7.95 40.80
CA LYS A 82 9.84 -6.59 41.33
C LYS A 82 11.11 -5.85 40.87
N LYS A 83 10.93 -4.83 40.02
CA LYS A 83 10.88 -3.40 40.43
C LYS A 83 10.66 -2.53 39.19
N ALA A 84 9.62 -1.70 39.23
CA ALA A 84 9.46 -0.58 38.32
C ALA A 84 10.65 0.37 38.49
N LYS A 85 11.30 0.69 37.37
CA LYS A 85 12.04 1.94 37.22
C LYS A 85 11.48 2.63 35.99
N GLU A 86 10.66 3.63 36.26
CA GLU A 86 10.50 4.77 35.37
C GLU A 86 11.90 5.28 35.01
N ALA A 87 12.15 5.44 33.72
CA ALA A 87 13.25 6.23 33.21
C ALA A 87 12.67 7.23 32.22
N GLU A 88 12.39 8.41 32.75
CA GLU A 88 12.20 9.63 31.97
C GLU A 88 13.51 10.03 31.26
N SER A 89 13.32 10.67 30.10
CA SER A 89 14.16 11.71 29.50
C SER A 89 15.47 11.31 28.79
N GLY A 90 15.58 11.72 27.53
CA GLY A 90 16.82 11.70 26.78
C GLY A 90 16.61 11.77 25.27
N GLY A 91 16.37 12.96 24.73
CA GLY A 91 16.23 13.22 23.30
C GLY A 91 17.47 12.81 22.50
N LYS A 92 17.46 11.58 21.99
CA LYS A 92 18.14 11.11 20.78
C LYS A 92 17.16 10.15 20.13
N SER A 93 16.55 10.55 19.01
CA SER A 93 15.67 9.67 18.24
C SER A 93 16.44 8.39 17.93
N THR A 94 16.13 7.32 18.65
CA THR A 94 16.80 6.04 18.50
C THR A 94 16.32 5.51 17.17
N VAL A 95 17.22 5.38 16.20
CA VAL A 95 16.86 4.88 14.88
C VAL A 95 16.29 3.47 15.04
N THR A 96 14.99 3.31 14.76
CA THR A 96 14.30 2.02 14.79
C THR A 96 14.01 1.55 13.37
N SER A 97 13.75 0.26 13.20
CA SER A 97 13.36 -0.31 11.91
C SER A 97 12.06 0.34 11.40
N ASP A 98 11.13 0.73 12.28
CA ASP A 98 9.93 1.50 11.90
C ASP A 98 10.27 2.86 11.29
N THR A 99 11.16 3.61 11.95
CA THR A 99 11.55 4.93 11.42
C THR A 99 12.27 4.82 10.07
N LEU A 100 13.01 3.73 9.83
CA LEU A 100 13.67 3.48 8.56
C LEU A 100 12.68 3.04 7.48
N ARG A 101 11.72 2.16 7.82
CA ARG A 101 10.59 1.79 6.95
C ARG A 101 9.81 3.03 6.51
N ASP A 102 9.47 3.91 7.46
CA ASP A 102 8.73 5.14 7.18
C ASP A 102 9.51 6.10 6.27
N LYS A 103 10.84 6.22 6.47
CA LYS A 103 11.72 6.98 5.57
C LYS A 103 11.73 6.40 4.15
N CYS A 104 11.84 5.07 4.01
CA CYS A 104 11.82 4.42 2.70
C CYS A 104 10.47 4.57 2.00
N LEU A 105 9.36 4.44 2.75
CA LEU A 105 8.02 4.61 2.23
C LEU A 105 7.79 6.04 1.70
N LYS A 106 8.22 7.07 2.45
CA LYS A 106 8.22 8.46 1.98
C LYS A 106 9.05 8.65 0.72
N GLY A 107 10.28 8.12 0.70
CA GLY A 107 11.15 8.21 -0.47
C GLY A 107 10.50 7.61 -1.72
N LEU A 108 9.81 6.46 -1.57
CA LEU A 108 9.07 5.84 -2.67
C LEU A 108 7.88 6.69 -3.13
N SER A 109 7.11 7.25 -2.18
CA SER A 109 6.04 8.21 -2.47
C SER A 109 6.55 9.45 -3.23
N ASP A 110 7.70 9.99 -2.83
CA ASP A 110 8.28 11.18 -3.46
C ASP A 110 8.74 10.89 -4.90
N ILE A 111 9.30 9.70 -5.16
CA ILE A 111 9.59 9.25 -6.53
C ILE A 111 8.32 9.27 -7.38
N LEU A 112 7.24 8.67 -6.88
CA LEU A 112 5.99 8.51 -7.65
C LEU A 112 5.22 9.81 -7.84
N ARG A 113 5.26 10.73 -6.86
CA ARG A 113 4.65 12.07 -6.96
C ARG A 113 5.34 12.93 -8.00
N SER A 114 6.63 12.71 -8.22
CA SER A 114 7.38 13.49 -9.19
C SER A 114 6.85 13.29 -10.63
N HIS A 115 7.04 14.29 -11.48
CA HIS A 115 6.65 14.21 -12.88
C HIS A 115 7.67 13.42 -13.75
N ILE A 116 7.95 12.17 -13.38
CA ILE A 116 8.91 11.30 -14.09
C ILE A 116 8.27 10.40 -15.15
N LYS A 117 6.93 10.36 -15.26
CA LYS A 117 6.22 9.59 -16.30
C LYS A 117 6.76 9.80 -17.73
N PRO A 118 7.23 11.01 -18.15
CA PRO A 118 7.86 11.20 -19.45
C PRO A 118 9.11 10.35 -19.74
N LEU A 119 9.72 9.76 -18.70
CA LEU A 119 10.83 8.81 -18.86
C LEU A 119 10.37 7.45 -19.37
N TRP A 120 9.11 7.08 -19.14
CA TRP A 120 8.54 5.85 -19.67
C TRP A 120 8.14 6.06 -21.12
N ASP A 121 8.34 5.02 -21.93
CA ASP A 121 7.62 4.92 -23.20
C ASP A 121 6.13 4.72 -22.88
N SER A 122 5.26 5.59 -23.40
CA SER A 122 3.83 5.59 -23.09
C SER A 122 3.14 4.29 -23.48
N SER A 123 3.74 3.48 -24.36
CA SER A 123 3.13 2.25 -24.87
C SER A 123 3.48 0.98 -24.08
N ILE A 124 4.44 1.02 -23.14
CA ILE A 124 4.94 -0.19 -22.47
C ILE A 124 4.85 -0.05 -20.96
N ILE A 125 3.99 -0.89 -20.37
CA ILE A 125 3.89 -1.07 -18.93
C ILE A 125 5.01 -2.01 -18.50
N ASP A 126 5.83 -1.56 -17.56
CA ASP A 126 6.82 -2.42 -16.93
C ASP A 126 6.18 -3.14 -15.73
N GLU A 127 5.60 -4.31 -15.98
CA GLU A 127 4.95 -5.14 -14.95
C GLU A 127 5.88 -5.47 -13.78
N GLN A 128 7.18 -5.62 -14.04
CA GLN A 128 8.16 -5.91 -12.98
C GLN A 128 8.31 -4.72 -12.05
N PHE A 129 8.39 -3.51 -12.61
CA PHE A 129 8.37 -2.28 -11.83
C PHE A 129 7.08 -2.15 -11.03
N VAL A 130 5.92 -2.40 -11.65
CA VAL A 130 4.63 -2.32 -10.97
C VAL A 130 4.60 -3.26 -9.77
N LYS A 131 4.90 -4.54 -9.99
CA LYS A 131 4.95 -5.56 -8.93
C LYS A 131 5.95 -5.19 -7.83
N CYS A 132 7.09 -4.65 -8.20
CA CYS A 132 8.12 -4.25 -7.26
C CYS A 132 7.62 -3.16 -6.29
N VAL A 133 6.92 -2.16 -6.81
CA VAL A 133 6.39 -1.03 -6.03
C VAL A 133 5.15 -1.41 -5.23
N THR A 134 4.26 -2.25 -5.77
CA THR A 134 2.97 -2.57 -5.13
C THR A 134 3.09 -3.69 -4.10
N LYS A 135 4.06 -4.59 -4.23
CA LYS A 135 4.36 -5.66 -3.24
C LYS A 135 4.47 -5.15 -1.79
N PRO A 136 5.30 -4.15 -1.45
CA PRO A 136 5.35 -3.62 -0.08
C PRO A 136 4.01 -3.01 0.36
N CYS A 137 3.22 -2.44 -0.56
CA CYS A 137 1.94 -1.84 -0.21
C CYS A 137 0.95 -2.90 0.29
N TYR A 138 0.78 -4.00 -0.44
CA TYR A 138 -0.10 -5.09 -0.03
C TYR A 138 0.41 -5.84 1.19
N HIS A 139 1.74 -5.92 1.35
CA HIS A 139 2.35 -6.43 2.59
C HIS A 139 1.93 -5.60 3.81
N LEU A 140 2.01 -4.27 3.72
CA LEU A 140 1.67 -3.37 4.82
C LEU A 140 0.16 -3.25 5.08
N ILE A 141 -0.70 -3.32 4.05
CA ILE A 141 -2.17 -3.29 4.22
C ILE A 141 -2.67 -4.44 5.11
N ARG A 142 -1.99 -5.59 5.08
CA ARG A 142 -2.36 -6.77 5.87
C ARG A 142 -1.91 -6.69 7.34
N ARG A 143 -1.36 -5.57 7.79
CA ARG A 143 -0.80 -5.38 9.14
C ARG A 143 -1.64 -4.39 9.96
N GLN A 144 -2.44 -4.89 10.92
CA GLN A 144 -3.28 -4.03 11.76
C GLN A 144 -2.50 -3.09 12.69
N ASP A 145 -1.37 -3.58 13.20
CA ASP A 145 -0.54 -2.89 14.19
C ASP A 145 0.01 -1.56 13.66
N ILE A 146 0.29 -1.50 12.35
CA ILE A 146 0.83 -0.31 11.68
C ILE A 146 -0.23 0.48 10.91
N ALA A 147 -1.46 -0.01 10.82
CA ALA A 147 -2.54 0.67 10.09
C ALA A 147 -2.83 2.07 10.64
N LYS A 148 -2.45 2.35 11.90
CA LYS A 148 -2.56 3.66 12.56
C LYS A 148 -1.35 4.58 12.34
N ASN A 149 -0.24 4.08 11.80
CA ASN A 149 0.95 4.88 11.55
C ASN A 149 0.61 5.98 10.52
N PRO A 150 0.85 7.27 10.83
CA PRO A 150 0.46 8.39 9.97
C PRO A 150 1.17 8.34 8.61
N ILE A 151 2.43 7.90 8.57
CA ILE A 151 3.20 7.81 7.33
C ILE A 151 2.64 6.71 6.43
N VAL A 152 2.28 5.57 7.02
CA VAL A 152 1.63 4.47 6.29
C VAL A 152 0.26 4.91 5.76
N LYS A 153 -0.55 5.55 6.59
CA LYS A 153 -1.88 6.08 6.22
C LYS A 153 -1.83 7.10 5.09
N GLU A 154 -0.80 7.94 5.04
CA GLU A 154 -0.64 8.94 3.98
C GLU A 154 -0.04 8.33 2.71
N SER A 155 0.99 7.51 2.85
CA SER A 155 1.82 7.07 1.73
C SER A 155 1.18 5.93 0.95
N LEU A 156 0.53 4.98 1.62
CA LEU A 156 -0.05 3.81 0.95
C LEU A 156 -1.16 4.19 -0.05
N PRO A 157 -2.19 4.98 0.32
CA PRO A 157 -3.22 5.38 -0.64
C PRO A 157 -2.63 6.08 -1.84
N LEU A 158 -1.73 7.05 -1.60
CA LEU A 158 -1.06 7.80 -2.64
C LEU A 158 -0.31 6.89 -3.63
N ILE A 159 0.53 5.97 -3.13
CA ILE A 159 1.29 5.06 -3.99
C ILE A 159 0.32 4.24 -4.85
N LEU A 160 -0.69 3.62 -4.23
CA LEU A 160 -1.64 2.77 -4.94
C LEU A 160 -2.46 3.55 -5.97
N THR A 161 -2.95 4.74 -5.63
CA THR A 161 -3.63 5.64 -6.58
C THR A 161 -2.77 5.91 -7.81
N ILE A 162 -1.48 6.23 -7.63
CA ILE A 162 -0.58 6.50 -8.76
C ILE A 162 -0.32 5.23 -9.58
N MET A 163 -0.14 4.08 -8.93
CA MET A 163 0.10 2.80 -9.63
C MET A 163 -1.12 2.36 -10.45
N ILE A 164 -2.32 2.57 -9.94
CA ILE A 164 -3.56 2.28 -10.65
C ILE A 164 -3.73 3.22 -11.83
N ASN A 165 -3.66 4.54 -11.58
CA ASN A 165 -3.95 5.53 -12.61
C ASN A 165 -2.90 5.57 -13.74
N LYS A 166 -1.61 5.48 -13.40
CA LYS A 166 -0.52 5.69 -14.38
C LYS A 166 0.11 4.40 -14.89
N PHE A 167 -0.14 3.26 -14.25
CA PHE A 167 0.52 1.99 -14.58
C PHE A 167 -0.47 0.81 -14.69
N GLU A 168 -1.75 1.12 -14.93
CA GLU A 168 -2.84 0.17 -15.24
C GLU A 168 -2.96 -0.99 -14.23
N HIS A 169 -2.73 -0.69 -12.95
CA HIS A 169 -2.76 -1.70 -11.89
C HIS A 169 -4.17 -2.03 -11.36
N ALA A 170 -5.24 -1.50 -11.98
CA ALA A 170 -6.61 -1.59 -11.46
C ALA A 170 -7.09 -3.04 -11.21
N ARG A 171 -6.85 -3.94 -12.16
CA ARG A 171 -7.32 -5.34 -12.08
C ARG A 171 -6.66 -6.14 -10.95
N GLU A 172 -5.33 -6.11 -10.84
CA GLU A 172 -4.66 -6.82 -9.75
C GLU A 172 -4.96 -6.13 -8.40
N ALA A 173 -5.09 -4.79 -8.41
CA ALA A 173 -5.46 -4.05 -7.21
C ALA A 173 -6.85 -4.43 -6.69
N SER A 174 -7.85 -4.63 -7.54
CA SER A 174 -9.20 -5.01 -7.10
C SER A 174 -9.16 -6.34 -6.33
N ILE A 175 -8.50 -7.37 -6.86
CA ILE A 175 -8.33 -8.66 -6.19
C ILE A 175 -7.68 -8.48 -4.81
N GLN A 176 -6.55 -7.77 -4.74
CA GLN A 176 -5.82 -7.57 -3.49
C GLN A 176 -6.63 -6.73 -2.48
N PHE A 177 -7.44 -5.78 -2.96
CA PHE A 177 -8.30 -4.92 -2.15
C PHE A 177 -9.47 -5.70 -1.56
N ILE A 178 -10.17 -6.50 -2.35
CA ILE A 178 -11.25 -7.37 -1.86
C ILE A 178 -10.71 -8.35 -0.81
N GLN A 179 -9.53 -8.94 -1.04
CA GLN A 179 -8.86 -9.76 -0.03
C GLN A 179 -8.53 -8.98 1.25
N ALA A 180 -8.09 -7.71 1.14
CA ALA A 180 -7.77 -6.88 2.29
C ALA A 180 -9.01 -6.47 3.11
N VAL A 181 -10.13 -6.14 2.46
CA VAL A 181 -11.41 -5.82 3.11
C VAL A 181 -11.92 -7.01 3.93
N LYS A 182 -11.80 -8.23 3.39
CA LYS A 182 -12.20 -9.47 4.08
C LYS A 182 -11.38 -9.75 5.33
N LEU A 183 -10.14 -9.26 5.40
CA LEU A 183 -9.28 -9.48 6.56
C LEU A 183 -9.66 -8.54 7.72
N TYR A 184 -9.76 -7.24 7.47
CA TYR A 184 -9.93 -6.24 8.52
C TYR A 184 -10.78 -5.04 8.09
N ASP A 185 -11.76 -4.68 8.94
CA ASP A 185 -12.66 -3.54 8.71
C ASP A 185 -11.93 -2.20 8.52
N SER A 186 -10.81 -2.02 9.22
CA SER A 186 -9.98 -0.81 9.09
C SER A 186 -9.43 -0.59 7.69
N ASN A 187 -9.32 -1.66 6.88
CA ASN A 187 -8.79 -1.56 5.53
C ASN A 187 -9.76 -0.85 4.59
N SER A 188 -11.09 -0.98 4.81
CA SER A 188 -12.10 -0.30 3.99
C SER A 188 -11.85 1.20 3.88
N SER A 189 -11.51 1.87 4.99
CA SER A 189 -11.22 3.31 4.99
C SER A 189 -10.01 3.70 4.11
N LEU A 190 -8.94 2.90 4.13
CA LEU A 190 -7.77 3.11 3.28
C LEU A 190 -8.15 2.99 1.80
N LEU A 191 -8.91 1.96 1.45
CA LEU A 191 -9.30 1.67 0.07
C LEU A 191 -10.31 2.68 -0.47
N ILE A 192 -11.24 3.15 0.36
CA ILE A 192 -12.13 4.28 0.05
C ILE A 192 -11.32 5.55 -0.22
N THR A 193 -10.22 5.77 0.50
CA THR A 193 -9.32 6.91 0.24
C THR A 193 -8.65 6.80 -1.13
N VAL A 194 -8.17 5.61 -1.51
CA VAL A 194 -7.61 5.35 -2.85
C VAL A 194 -8.65 5.62 -3.94
N LEU A 195 -9.84 5.03 -3.79
CA LEU A 195 -10.93 5.14 -4.74
C LEU A 195 -11.40 6.60 -4.89
N ASN A 196 -11.57 7.32 -3.78
CA ASN A 196 -11.97 8.72 -3.82
C ASN A 196 -10.94 9.58 -4.56
N SER A 197 -9.64 9.39 -4.31
CA SER A 197 -8.61 10.12 -5.06
C SER A 197 -8.63 9.80 -6.55
N LEU A 198 -8.84 8.54 -6.95
CA LEU A 198 -8.98 8.18 -8.37
C LEU A 198 -10.17 8.89 -9.03
N LEU A 199 -11.33 8.89 -8.37
CA LEU A 199 -12.55 9.48 -8.91
C LEU A 199 -12.49 11.01 -8.96
N ILE A 200 -12.02 11.65 -7.89
CA ILE A 200 -12.05 13.11 -7.74
C ILE A 200 -10.83 13.77 -8.40
N ASP A 201 -9.62 13.26 -8.11
CA ASP A 201 -8.39 13.92 -8.54
C ASP A 201 -8.00 13.51 -9.97
N TYR A 202 -8.33 12.28 -10.39
CA TYR A 202 -7.92 11.72 -11.68
C TYR A 202 -9.08 11.45 -12.65
N GLN A 203 -10.34 11.56 -12.21
CA GLN A 203 -11.53 11.21 -13.01
C GLN A 203 -11.45 9.79 -13.58
N ASP A 204 -10.83 8.88 -12.83
CA ASP A 204 -10.52 7.51 -13.24
C ASP A 204 -11.44 6.53 -12.52
N THR A 205 -12.32 5.87 -13.28
CA THR A 205 -13.29 4.90 -12.79
C THR A 205 -12.81 3.45 -12.90
N SER A 206 -11.59 3.21 -13.40
CA SER A 206 -11.07 1.86 -13.70
C SER A 206 -11.09 0.94 -12.49
N LEU A 207 -10.58 1.41 -11.35
CA LEU A 207 -10.59 0.62 -10.10
C LEU A 207 -12.01 0.30 -9.65
N ALA A 208 -12.92 1.26 -9.73
CA ALA A 208 -14.28 1.10 -9.26
C ALA A 208 -15.00 -0.01 -10.04
N ILE A 209 -14.83 -0.01 -11.36
CA ILE A 209 -15.36 -1.03 -12.26
C ILE A 209 -14.75 -2.41 -11.94
N GLU A 210 -13.43 -2.51 -11.78
CA GLU A 210 -12.77 -3.79 -11.47
C GLU A 210 -13.11 -4.31 -10.06
N LEU A 211 -13.32 -3.42 -9.08
CA LEU A 211 -13.80 -3.81 -7.75
C LEU A 211 -15.21 -4.40 -7.80
N LEU A 212 -16.13 -3.79 -8.56
CA LEU A 212 -17.49 -4.31 -8.68
C LEU A 212 -17.53 -5.66 -9.39
N LYS A 213 -16.74 -5.83 -10.47
CA LYS A 213 -16.60 -7.14 -11.13
C LYS A 213 -16.06 -8.18 -10.15
N GLU A 214 -14.98 -7.86 -9.44
CA GLU A 214 -14.38 -8.78 -8.47
C GLU A 214 -15.36 -9.17 -7.36
N ILE A 215 -16.16 -8.23 -6.86
CA ILE A 215 -17.21 -8.50 -5.87
C ILE A 215 -18.28 -9.45 -6.44
N CYS A 216 -18.72 -9.23 -7.67
CA CYS A 216 -19.75 -10.06 -8.30
C CYS A 216 -19.23 -11.47 -8.64
N GLU A 217 -17.95 -11.60 -8.99
CA GLU A 217 -17.30 -12.89 -9.27
C GLU A 217 -16.91 -13.64 -7.99
N THR A 218 -16.73 -12.92 -6.88
CA THR A 218 -16.45 -13.50 -5.58
C THR A 218 -17.70 -14.23 -5.07
N ASN A 219 -17.69 -15.56 -5.16
CA ASN A 219 -18.67 -16.38 -4.43
C ASN A 219 -18.46 -16.20 -2.92
N PHE A 220 -19.35 -15.45 -2.26
CA PHE A 220 -19.44 -15.38 -0.81
C PHE A 220 -20.10 -16.66 -0.30
N VAL A 221 -19.34 -17.77 -0.25
CA VAL A 221 -19.80 -18.97 0.45
C VAL A 221 -19.76 -18.65 1.94
N VAL A 222 -20.91 -18.34 2.53
CA VAL A 222 -21.02 -17.88 3.92
C VAL A 222 -20.87 -19.05 4.88
N THR A 223 -19.71 -19.17 5.52
CA THR A 223 -19.54 -19.89 6.80
C THR A 223 -19.70 -18.92 7.98
N GLN A 224 -19.86 -19.39 9.22
CA GLN A 224 -20.06 -18.47 10.37
C GLN A 224 -18.93 -17.45 10.59
N ALA A 225 -17.70 -17.73 10.13
CA ALA A 225 -16.59 -16.78 10.14
C ALA A 225 -16.73 -15.70 9.04
N ASP A 226 -17.47 -15.97 7.98
CA ASP A 226 -17.69 -15.07 6.86
C ASP A 226 -18.74 -13.98 7.17
N ASN A 227 -19.57 -14.13 8.22
CA ASN A 227 -20.58 -13.12 8.60
C ASN A 227 -19.97 -11.75 8.92
N THR A 228 -18.81 -11.69 9.58
CA THR A 228 -18.12 -10.41 9.84
C THR A 228 -17.55 -9.85 8.54
N SER A 229 -16.98 -10.70 7.68
CA SER A 229 -16.43 -10.27 6.39
C SER A 229 -17.51 -9.77 5.41
N ALA A 230 -18.70 -10.37 5.44
CA ALA A 230 -19.84 -10.00 4.62
C ALA A 230 -20.36 -8.62 5.02
N LYS A 231 -20.56 -8.38 6.32
CA LYS A 231 -20.93 -7.06 6.84
C LYS A 231 -19.94 -5.97 6.46
N THR A 232 -18.65 -6.27 6.55
CA THR A 232 -17.58 -5.32 6.19
C THR A 232 -17.57 -5.04 4.69
N MET A 233 -17.83 -6.06 3.86
CA MET A 233 -18.00 -5.91 2.42
C MET A 233 -19.24 -5.07 2.09
N ALA A 234 -20.39 -5.35 2.70
CA ALA A 234 -21.62 -4.57 2.50
C ALA A 234 -21.42 -3.10 2.87
N THR A 235 -20.74 -2.83 3.99
CA THR A 235 -20.36 -1.47 4.39
C THR A 235 -19.45 -0.81 3.36
N PHE A 236 -18.46 -1.54 2.84
CA PHE A 236 -17.57 -1.05 1.79
C PHE A 236 -18.32 -0.72 0.49
N ILE A 237 -19.27 -1.56 0.07
CA ILE A 237 -20.13 -1.30 -1.10
C ILE A 237 -20.97 -0.03 -0.89
N VAL A 238 -21.56 0.14 0.30
CA VAL A 238 -22.31 1.35 0.64
C VAL A 238 -21.41 2.59 0.58
N ASP A 239 -20.17 2.51 1.09
CA ASP A 239 -19.23 3.61 1.03
C ASP A 239 -18.79 3.91 -0.42
N MET A 240 -18.60 2.90 -1.27
CA MET A 240 -18.39 3.10 -2.71
C MET A 240 -19.58 3.82 -3.36
N ALA A 241 -20.81 3.41 -3.04
CA ALA A 241 -22.04 4.04 -3.53
C ALA A 241 -22.17 5.52 -3.10
N ARG A 242 -21.65 5.86 -1.92
CA ARG A 242 -21.63 7.24 -1.41
C ARG A 242 -20.62 8.12 -2.15
N LEU A 243 -19.50 7.56 -2.62
CA LEU A 243 -18.51 8.30 -3.40
C LEU A 243 -19.08 8.70 -4.77
N ASP A 244 -19.67 7.75 -5.48
CA ASP A 244 -20.35 8.02 -6.75
C ASP A 244 -21.46 6.97 -7.00
N PRO A 245 -22.74 7.36 -6.87
CA PRO A 245 -23.87 6.48 -7.12
C PRO A 245 -23.95 5.94 -8.56
N HIS A 246 -23.32 6.61 -9.52
CA HIS A 246 -23.33 6.17 -10.93
C HIS A 246 -22.51 4.91 -11.14
N ILE A 247 -21.46 4.70 -10.34
CA ILE A 247 -20.58 3.53 -10.43
C ILE A 247 -21.35 2.24 -10.16
N ILE A 248 -22.18 2.26 -9.10
CA ILE A 248 -23.00 1.11 -8.68
C ILE A 248 -24.12 0.82 -9.68
N ARG A 249 -24.66 1.85 -10.34
CA ARG A 249 -25.81 1.72 -11.25
C ARG A 249 -25.56 0.70 -12.37
N THR A 250 -24.33 0.61 -12.86
CA THR A 250 -23.95 -0.31 -13.95
C THR A 250 -23.96 -1.78 -13.55
N HIS A 251 -23.91 -2.09 -12.25
CA HIS A 251 -23.85 -3.45 -11.70
C HIS A 251 -24.94 -3.71 -10.65
N ILE A 252 -25.98 -2.87 -10.60
CA ILE A 252 -26.98 -2.87 -9.52
C ILE A 252 -27.74 -4.19 -9.41
N ASP A 253 -28.03 -4.83 -10.54
CA ASP A 253 -28.76 -6.11 -10.58
C ASP A 253 -27.94 -7.23 -9.91
N GLN A 254 -26.64 -7.30 -10.22
CA GLN A 254 -25.71 -8.30 -9.66
C GLN A 254 -25.45 -8.06 -8.16
N ILE A 255 -25.40 -6.79 -7.74
CA ILE A 255 -25.21 -6.41 -6.34
C ILE A 255 -26.50 -6.66 -5.53
N SER A 256 -27.68 -6.48 -6.14
CA SER A 256 -28.97 -6.74 -5.50
C SER A 256 -29.14 -8.21 -5.13
N ASP A 257 -28.70 -9.13 -5.99
CA ASP A 257 -28.73 -10.57 -5.73
C ASP A 257 -27.81 -10.94 -4.54
N LEU A 258 -26.65 -10.30 -4.42
CA LEU A 258 -25.75 -10.48 -3.29
C LEU A 258 -26.35 -9.99 -1.97
N LEU A 259 -26.96 -8.79 -1.97
CA LEU A 259 -27.58 -8.18 -0.78
C LEU A 259 -28.82 -8.96 -0.33
N THR A 260 -29.62 -9.49 -1.26
CA THR A 260 -30.79 -10.32 -0.93
C THR A 260 -30.39 -11.70 -0.41
N ALA A 261 -29.33 -12.31 -0.94
CA ALA A 261 -28.77 -13.54 -0.38
C ALA A 261 -28.28 -13.36 1.06
N GLU A 262 -27.70 -12.21 1.41
CA GLU A 262 -27.27 -11.89 2.78
C GLU A 262 -28.47 -11.71 3.74
N LEU A 263 -29.53 -11.03 3.30
CA LEU A 263 -30.76 -10.86 4.08
C LEU A 263 -31.47 -12.18 4.38
N ALA A 264 -31.58 -13.07 3.38
CA ALA A 264 -32.19 -14.39 3.56
C ALA A 264 -31.47 -15.24 4.61
N ASN A 265 -30.15 -15.07 4.76
CA ASN A 265 -29.35 -15.79 5.76
C ASN A 265 -29.56 -15.24 7.18
N TYR A 266 -29.94 -13.97 7.33
CA TYR A 266 -30.29 -13.38 8.62
C TYR A 266 -31.66 -13.83 9.15
N GLU A 267 -32.60 -14.20 8.27
CA GLU A 267 -33.93 -14.69 8.67
C GLU A 267 -33.95 -16.17 9.10
N ILE A 268 -32.83 -16.89 8.89
CA ILE A 268 -32.70 -18.33 9.20
C ILE A 268 -31.86 -18.57 10.49
N SER A 269 -31.25 -17.52 11.07
CA SER A 269 -30.51 -17.56 12.35
C SER A 269 -31.33 -17.05 13.53
#